data_AF-A0AAP3Q3F5-F1
#
_entry.id   AF-A0AAP3Q3F5-F1
#
_cell.length_a   1.000
_cell.length_b   1.000
_cell.length_c   1.000
_cell.angle_alpha   90.00
_cell.angle_beta   90.00
_cell.angle_gamma   90.00
#
_symmetry.space_group_name_H-M   'P 1'
#
loop_
_entity.id
_entity.type
_entity.pdbx_description
1 polymer ?
#
loop_
_entity_poly.entity_id
_entity_poly.type
_entity_poly.pdbx_seq_one_letter_code
_entity_poly.pdbx_strand_id
1 'polypeptide(L)'
;EKFSKVDRETVEAINLFAGTDIDIDEKEEVIDMCKAWEEQKNEGRELGREEGRELGREEGRIRQAKVTALKLQKKGHSIEDIAECVDFDEETVKKWLVS
;
A
#
# COMPACT_ATOMS: atom_id res chain seq x y z
N GLU A 1 30.60 -3.75 -15.55
CA GLU A 1 31.03 -5.14 -15.82
C GLU A 1 31.45 -5.92 -14.58
N LYS A 2 32.27 -5.37 -13.66
CA LYS A 2 32.49 -6.09 -12.38
C LYS A 2 31.16 -6.21 -11.63
N PHE A 3 30.79 -7.44 -11.29
CA PHE A 3 29.56 -7.83 -10.56
C PHE A 3 28.24 -7.72 -11.32
N SER A 4 28.23 -7.45 -12.62
CA SER A 4 26.97 -7.55 -13.38
C SER A 4 26.53 -8.98 -13.56
N LYS A 5 27.46 -9.94 -13.60
CA LYS A 5 27.17 -11.37 -13.72
C LYS A 5 27.62 -12.07 -12.45
N VAL A 6 26.68 -12.66 -11.71
CA VAL A 6 26.93 -13.31 -10.42
C VAL A 6 26.34 -14.72 -10.49
N ASP A 7 27.07 -15.72 -10.04
CA ASP A 7 26.57 -17.09 -9.95
C ASP A 7 25.46 -17.20 -8.90
N ARG A 8 24.60 -18.20 -9.09
CA ARG A 8 23.46 -18.46 -8.22
C ARG A 8 23.84 -18.62 -6.74
N GLU A 9 24.88 -19.40 -6.43
CA GLU A 9 25.31 -19.66 -5.05
C GLU A 9 25.67 -18.35 -4.32
N THR A 10 26.31 -17.42 -5.03
CA THR A 10 26.63 -16.10 -4.50
C THR A 10 25.37 -15.26 -4.25
N VAL A 11 24.36 -15.31 -5.12
CA VAL A 11 23.09 -14.58 -4.89
C VAL A 11 22.29 -15.19 -3.74
N GLU A 12 22.28 -16.52 -3.60
CA GLU A 12 21.68 -17.20 -2.46
C GLU A 12 22.37 -16.79 -1.14
N ALA A 13 23.71 -16.70 -1.14
CA ALA A 13 24.45 -16.19 0.02
C ALA A 13 24.11 -14.72 0.31
N ILE A 14 23.96 -13.87 -0.71
CA ILE A 14 23.55 -12.47 -0.54
C ILE A 14 22.14 -12.41 0.07
N ASN A 15 21.17 -13.15 -0.45
CA ASN A 15 19.82 -13.20 0.09
C ASN A 15 19.83 -13.66 1.56
N LEU A 16 20.61 -14.70 1.89
CA LEU A 16 20.73 -15.21 3.25
C LEU A 16 21.37 -14.20 4.23
N PHE A 17 22.49 -13.57 3.84
CA PHE A 17 23.26 -12.71 4.76
C PHE A 17 22.77 -11.26 4.80
N ALA A 18 22.29 -10.73 3.67
CA ALA A 18 21.78 -9.36 3.58
C ALA A 18 20.27 -9.27 3.84
N GLY A 19 19.57 -10.40 3.92
CA GLY A 19 18.11 -10.44 4.08
C GLY A 19 17.38 -9.85 2.86
N THR A 20 17.97 -9.97 1.68
CA THR A 20 17.35 -9.55 0.42
C THR A 20 16.54 -10.71 -0.18
N ASP A 21 15.63 -10.36 -1.08
CA ASP A 21 14.80 -11.31 -1.82
C ASP A 21 14.97 -11.05 -3.32
N ILE A 22 16.20 -11.25 -3.79
CA ILE A 22 16.52 -11.14 -5.22
C ILE A 22 15.99 -12.40 -5.90
N ASP A 23 15.10 -12.23 -6.88
CA ASP A 23 14.53 -13.35 -7.63
C ASP A 23 15.60 -14.07 -8.46
N ILE A 24 15.55 -15.41 -8.46
CA ILE A 24 16.52 -16.28 -9.11
C ILE A 24 15.75 -17.27 -10.00
N ASP A 25 15.94 -17.19 -11.32
CA ASP A 25 15.47 -18.24 -12.21
C ASP A 25 16.33 -19.49 -12.02
N GLU A 26 15.73 -20.59 -11.56
CA GLU A 26 16.42 -21.87 -11.35
C GLU A 26 17.10 -22.43 -12.62
N LYS A 27 16.72 -21.95 -13.81
CA LYS A 27 17.31 -22.33 -15.09
C LYS A 27 18.53 -21.49 -15.47
N GLU A 28 18.73 -20.34 -14.84
CA GLU A 28 19.87 -19.46 -15.10
C GLU A 28 20.99 -19.70 -14.08
N GLU A 29 22.14 -20.15 -14.57
CA GLU A 29 23.34 -20.37 -13.75
C GLU A 29 24.02 -19.06 -13.33
N VAL A 30 23.77 -17.98 -14.09
CA VAL A 30 24.37 -16.67 -13.93
C VAL A 30 23.29 -15.59 -14.02
N ILE A 31 23.20 -14.77 -12.98
CA ILE A 31 22.19 -13.73 -12.82
C ILE A 31 22.78 -12.36 -13.18
N ASP A 32 22.01 -11.53 -13.88
CA ASP A 32 22.36 -10.12 -14.08
C ASP A 32 21.97 -9.29 -12.85
N MET A 33 22.94 -9.07 -11.96
CA MET A 33 22.71 -8.37 -10.68
C MET A 33 22.28 -6.92 -10.86
N CYS A 34 22.79 -6.24 -11.91
CA CYS A 34 22.41 -4.85 -12.17
C CYS A 34 20.94 -4.76 -12.60
N LYS A 35 20.50 -5.70 -13.43
CA LYS A 35 19.12 -5.82 -13.85
C LYS A 35 18.21 -6.15 -12.67
N ALA A 36 18.55 -7.17 -11.89
CA ALA A 36 17.75 -7.61 -10.74
C ALA A 36 17.53 -6.49 -9.72
N TRP A 37 18.58 -5.69 -9.44
CA TRP A 37 18.46 -4.56 -8.51
C TRP A 37 17.58 -3.43 -9.02
N GLU A 38 17.68 -3.09 -10.31
CA GLU A 38 16.81 -2.06 -10.89
C GLU A 38 15.36 -2.53 -10.98
N GLU A 39 15.11 -3.81 -11.27
CA GLU A 39 13.77 -4.41 -11.24
C GLU A 39 13.16 -4.32 -9.84
N GLN A 40 13.85 -4.85 -8.82
CA GLN A 40 13.40 -4.78 -7.42
C GLN A 40 13.09 -3.34 -6.96
N LYS A 41 13.95 -2.39 -7.31
CA LYS A 41 13.78 -0.96 -6.98
C LYS A 41 12.60 -0.34 -7.71
N ASN A 42 12.35 -0.73 -8.96
CA ASN A 42 11.22 -0.22 -9.74
C ASN A 42 9.89 -0.80 -9.24
N GLU A 43 9.85 -2.10 -8.94
CA GLU A 43 8.72 -2.76 -8.31
C GLU A 43 8.36 -2.10 -6.98
N GLY A 44 9.35 -1.87 -6.12
CA GLY A 44 9.12 -1.18 -4.84
C GLY A 44 8.58 0.25 -5.01
N ARG A 45 9.01 0.97 -6.06
CA ARG A 45 8.46 2.30 -6.40
C ARG A 45 7.04 2.22 -6.94
N GLU A 46 6.70 1.20 -7.70
CA GLU A 46 5.37 1.00 -8.25
C GLU A 46 4.38 0.61 -7.16
N LEU A 47 4.73 -0.38 -6.33
CA LEU A 47 3.95 -0.77 -5.14
C LEU A 47 3.70 0.43 -4.23
N GLY A 48 4.74 1.20 -3.89
CA GLY A 48 4.56 2.38 -3.04
C GLY A 48 3.67 3.47 -3.66
N ARG A 49 3.65 3.60 -5.00
CA ARG A 49 2.72 4.51 -5.69
C ARG A 49 1.29 3.98 -5.69
N GLU A 50 1.12 2.67 -5.84
CA GLU A 50 -0.19 2.03 -5.82
C GLU A 50 -0.80 2.10 -4.43
N GLU A 51 -0.07 1.66 -3.40
CA GLU A 51 -0.48 1.77 -1.99
C GLU A 51 -0.79 3.22 -1.61
N GLY A 52 0.08 4.17 -1.99
CA GLY A 52 -0.15 5.59 -1.72
C GLY A 52 -1.41 6.13 -2.40
N ARG A 53 -1.73 5.67 -3.61
CA ARG A 53 -2.98 6.04 -4.31
C ARG A 53 -4.20 5.40 -3.67
N GLU A 54 -4.11 4.15 -3.22
CA GLU A 54 -5.20 3.46 -2.54
C GLU A 54 -5.52 4.11 -1.20
N LEU A 55 -4.50 4.30 -0.35
CA LEU A 55 -4.62 5.00 0.93
C LEU A 55 -5.19 6.40 0.75
N GLY A 56 -4.69 7.16 -0.22
CA GLY A 56 -5.20 8.50 -0.50
C GLY A 56 -6.67 8.54 -0.95
N ARG A 57 -7.14 7.52 -1.67
CA ARG A 57 -8.56 7.39 -2.05
C ARG A 57 -9.43 7.08 -0.84
N GLU A 58 -9.00 6.14 0.00
CA GLU A 58 -9.76 5.75 1.19
C GLU A 58 -9.81 6.88 2.22
N GLU A 59 -8.69 7.56 2.48
CA GLU A 59 -8.66 8.78 3.31
C GLU A 59 -9.58 9.87 2.75
N GLY A 60 -9.58 10.05 1.43
CA GLY A 60 -10.47 10.98 0.73
C GLY A 60 -11.95 10.64 0.94
N ARG A 61 -12.30 9.35 0.81
CA ARG A 61 -13.66 8.83 1.02
C ARG A 61 -14.13 9.07 2.46
N ILE A 62 -13.30 8.69 3.44
CA ILE A 62 -13.59 8.89 4.87
C ILE A 62 -13.73 10.38 5.19
N ARG A 63 -12.84 11.23 4.67
CA ARG A 63 -12.91 12.68 4.90
C ARG A 63 -14.18 13.29 4.33
N GLN A 64 -14.58 12.90 3.12
CA GLN A 64 -15.82 13.38 2.51
C GLN A 64 -17.04 12.90 3.28
N ALA A 65 -17.10 11.61 3.64
CA ALA A 65 -18.16 11.04 4.46
C ALA A 65 -18.31 11.76 5.80
N LYS A 66 -17.19 12.01 6.50
CA LYS A 66 -17.19 12.76 7.77
C LYS A 66 -17.75 14.19 7.62
N VAL A 67 -17.36 14.90 6.56
CA VAL A 67 -17.89 16.25 6.29
C VAL A 67 -19.39 16.20 6.00
N THR A 68 -19.85 15.20 5.24
CA THR A 68 -21.27 15.01 4.95
C THR A 68 -22.06 14.66 6.20
N ALA A 69 -21.57 13.74 7.04
CA ALA A 69 -22.17 13.37 8.31
C ALA A 69 -22.36 14.59 9.23
N LEU A 70 -21.33 15.43 9.38
CA LEU A 70 -21.42 16.68 10.15
C LEU A 70 -22.47 17.65 9.60
N LYS A 71 -22.62 17.75 8.27
CA LYS A 71 -23.65 18.60 7.65
C LYS A 71 -25.06 18.06 7.90
N LEU A 72 -25.25 16.75 7.83
CA LEU A 72 -26.54 16.10 8.07
C LEU A 72 -26.93 16.18 9.55
N GLN A 73 -25.99 15.99 10.47
CA GLN A 73 -26.23 16.18 11.90
C GLN A 73 -26.71 17.61 12.20
N LYS A 74 -26.07 18.63 11.61
CA LYS A 74 -26.50 20.04 11.76
C LYS A 74 -27.89 20.32 11.20
N LYS A 75 -28.37 19.50 10.26
CA LYS A 75 -29.74 19.57 9.72
C LYS A 75 -30.75 18.80 10.57
N GLY A 76 -30.31 18.11 11.63
CA GLY A 76 -31.17 17.39 12.57
C GLY A 76 -31.49 15.94 12.17
N HIS A 77 -30.74 15.36 11.24
CA HIS A 77 -30.90 13.93 10.90
C HIS A 77 -30.44 13.03 12.06
N SER A 78 -31.08 11.87 12.18
CA SER A 78 -30.73 10.83 13.14
C SER A 78 -29.36 10.21 12.80
N ILE A 79 -28.73 9.53 13.76
CA ILE A 79 -27.43 8.90 13.50
C ILE A 79 -27.60 7.72 12.54
N GLU A 80 -28.73 7.01 12.66
CA GLU A 80 -29.14 5.90 11.81
C GLU A 80 -29.25 6.35 10.34
N ASP A 81 -29.98 7.44 10.07
CA ASP A 81 -30.15 7.99 8.71
C ASP A 81 -28.82 8.49 8.15
N ILE A 82 -27.96 9.07 9.00
CA ILE A 82 -26.64 9.56 8.59
C ILE A 82 -25.75 8.39 8.20
N ALA A 83 -25.70 7.34 9.02
CA ALA A 83 -24.92 6.12 8.78
C ALA A 83 -25.29 5.47 7.45
N GLU A 84 -26.59 5.34 7.17
CA GLU A 84 -27.10 4.88 5.88
C GLU A 84 -26.67 5.82 4.73
N CYS A 85 -26.79 7.15 4.90
CA CYS A 85 -26.47 8.10 3.84
C CYS A 85 -24.98 8.16 3.46
N VAL A 86 -24.07 7.89 4.40
CA VAL A 86 -22.62 7.98 4.16
C VAL A 86 -21.96 6.63 3.92
N ASP A 87 -22.72 5.54 3.98
CA ASP A 87 -22.25 4.15 3.88
C ASP A 87 -21.20 3.79 4.94
N PHE A 88 -21.47 4.13 6.21
CA PHE A 88 -20.67 3.70 7.37
C PHE A 88 -21.57 3.23 8.50
N ASP A 89 -21.02 2.43 9.41
CA ASP A 89 -21.76 1.99 10.59
C ASP A 89 -22.00 3.14 11.59
N GLU A 90 -23.05 3.02 12.40
CA GLU A 90 -23.41 4.03 13.39
C GLU A 90 -22.31 4.30 14.43
N GLU A 91 -21.50 3.31 14.81
CA GLU A 91 -20.44 3.53 15.80
C GLU A 91 -19.35 4.44 15.22
N THR A 92 -18.97 4.21 13.97
CA THR A 92 -18.03 5.06 13.23
C THR A 92 -18.56 6.48 13.10
N VAL A 93 -19.84 6.64 12.73
CA VAL A 93 -20.47 7.96 12.65
C VAL A 93 -20.54 8.61 14.05
N LYS A 94 -20.93 7.88 15.09
CA LYS A 94 -20.91 8.38 16.49
C LYS A 94 -19.54 8.91 16.87
N LYS A 95 -18.46 8.18 16.59
CA LYS A 95 -17.08 8.62 16.86
C LYS A 95 -16.73 9.92 16.14
N TRP A 96 -17.22 10.13 14.92
CA TRP A 96 -16.96 11.36 14.17
C TRP A 96 -17.69 12.59 14.72
N LEU A 97 -18.88 12.39 15.27
CA LEU A 97 -19.79 13.46 15.71
C LEU A 97 -19.63 13.82 17.20
N VAL A 98 -18.94 12.98 17.97
CA VAL A 98 -18.68 13.18 19.42
C VAL A 98 -17.32 13.88 19.68
N SER A 99 -16.46 14.02 18.66
CA SER A 99 -15.25 14.87 18.71
C SER A 99 -15.52 16.31 18.28
#